data_AF-A0A961ING6-F1
#
_entry.id   AF-A0A961ING6-F1
#
_cell.length_a   1.000
_cell.length_b   1.000
_cell.length_c   1.000
_cell.angle_alpha   90.00
_cell.angle_beta   90.00
_cell.angle_gamma   90.00
#
_symmetry.space_group_name_H-M   'P 1'
#
loop_
_entity.id
_entity.type
_entity.pdbx_description
1 polymer ?
#
loop_
_entity_poly.entity_id
_entity_poly.type
_entity_poly.pdbx_seq_one_letter_code
_entity_poly.pdbx_strand_id
1 'polypeptide(L)'
;MNQKRFVTGFVGLMALLILSQGVIAQPAATTASTASTPESRAEETGERASYLDRHRAIQRVAVLKELTILDIQRLKILVANFEGQVGDAQASFEEIKRLYREAQEQWYRRRFVDSLRLHEECRTKVQALYKQFTDMFKEQVAQLLADCSEQLVNIEFSQSIEPGLESNLNRTIRHNSLKLKIAYQQTAIAEDMLRHNRHSDAVTHYRLAKMYAIDVLRDLEQDPARQQEIENEYRVHLLDARGMTAAAPAGSSG
;
A
#
# COMPACT_ATOMS: atom_id res chain seq x y z
N MET A 1 48.88 -39.03 -4.55
CA MET A 1 47.54 -39.64 -4.40
C MET A 1 46.54 -38.73 -5.10
N ASN A 2 46.21 -39.02 -6.37
CA ASN A 2 45.31 -38.18 -7.17
C ASN A 2 43.99 -38.93 -7.42
N GLN A 3 42.91 -38.40 -6.87
CA GLN A 3 41.53 -38.87 -7.04
C GLN A 3 41.02 -38.51 -8.44
N LYS A 4 40.60 -39.54 -9.20
CA LYS A 4 39.78 -39.41 -10.40
C LYS A 4 38.31 -39.37 -9.97
N ARG A 5 37.57 -38.32 -10.36
CA ARG A 5 36.11 -38.24 -10.23
C ARG A 5 35.46 -38.69 -11.55
N PHE A 6 34.68 -39.75 -11.46
CA PHE A 6 33.79 -40.28 -12.50
C PHE A 6 32.52 -39.42 -12.56
N VAL A 7 32.13 -39.01 -13.77
CA VAL A 7 30.85 -38.36 -14.07
C VAL A 7 30.12 -39.25 -15.07
N THR A 8 29.02 -39.85 -14.61
CA THR A 8 27.97 -40.55 -15.37
C THR A 8 26.71 -40.31 -14.54
N GLY A 9 25.60 -39.72 -14.98
CA GLY A 9 24.94 -39.77 -16.27
C GLY A 9 23.49 -40.14 -15.96
N PHE A 10 22.57 -39.18 -15.95
CA PHE A 10 21.13 -39.46 -15.76
C PHE A 10 20.28 -38.35 -16.39
N VAL A 11 19.93 -38.54 -17.66
CA VAL A 11 18.94 -37.75 -18.41
C VAL A 11 18.15 -38.73 -19.28
N GLY A 12 16.82 -38.66 -19.25
CA GLY A 12 15.92 -39.45 -20.11
C GLY A 12 14.67 -39.90 -19.36
N LEU A 13 13.70 -39.00 -19.14
CA LEU A 13 12.54 -38.75 -20.01
C LEU A 13 11.53 -39.92 -20.00
N MET A 14 10.60 -39.83 -19.04
CA MET A 14 9.41 -40.67 -18.90
C MET A 14 8.30 -40.14 -19.81
N ALA A 15 8.00 -40.85 -20.89
CA ALA A 15 6.85 -40.57 -21.76
C ALA A 15 6.40 -41.84 -22.49
N LEU A 16 5.39 -42.53 -21.98
CA LEU A 16 4.37 -43.25 -22.77
C LEU A 16 3.35 -43.93 -21.84
N LEU A 17 2.07 -43.58 -21.96
CA LEU A 17 0.90 -44.47 -21.90
C LEU A 17 -0.40 -43.64 -21.87
N ILE A 18 -0.90 -43.30 -23.06
CA ILE A 18 -2.31 -42.94 -23.28
C ILE A 18 -2.78 -43.84 -24.42
N LEU A 19 -3.66 -44.79 -24.13
CA LEU A 19 -4.58 -45.43 -25.09
C LEU A 19 -5.54 -46.35 -24.32
N SER A 20 -6.79 -45.93 -24.15
CA SER A 20 -7.99 -46.70 -24.47
C SER A 20 -9.24 -45.99 -23.93
N GLN A 21 -9.97 -45.37 -24.84
CA GLN A 21 -11.32 -44.85 -24.63
C GLN A 21 -12.30 -46.04 -24.70
N GLY A 22 -12.97 -46.33 -23.59
CA GLY A 22 -14.12 -47.22 -23.57
C GLY A 22 -15.37 -46.44 -24.01
N VAL A 23 -15.84 -46.74 -25.20
CA VAL A 23 -17.15 -46.36 -25.73
C VAL A 23 -18.22 -47.17 -25.00
N ILE A 24 -19.17 -46.50 -24.33
CA ILE A 24 -20.44 -47.12 -23.91
C ILE A 24 -21.55 -46.40 -24.68
N ALA A 25 -22.18 -47.16 -25.58
CA ALA A 25 -23.38 -46.79 -26.29
C ALA A 25 -24.60 -46.82 -25.34
N GLN A 26 -25.40 -45.76 -25.34
CA GLN A 26 -26.77 -45.77 -24.81
C GLN A 26 -27.76 -45.80 -25.99
N PRO A 27 -28.76 -46.71 -25.99
CA PRO A 27 -29.83 -46.68 -26.99
C PRO A 27 -30.88 -45.63 -26.66
N ALA A 28 -31.43 -45.02 -27.71
CA ALA A 28 -32.48 -44.02 -27.65
C ALA A 28 -33.91 -44.61 -27.69
N ALA A 29 -34.84 -43.82 -27.13
CA ALA A 29 -36.29 -43.77 -27.36
C ALA A 29 -37.14 -44.84 -26.60
N THR A 30 -38.32 -44.59 -26.02
CA THR A 30 -39.27 -43.45 -25.98
C THR A 30 -40.26 -43.73 -24.84
N THR A 31 -40.80 -42.73 -24.12
CA THR A 31 -42.24 -42.69 -23.72
C THR A 31 -42.63 -41.37 -23.05
N ALA A 32 -43.60 -40.70 -23.71
CA ALA A 32 -44.72 -39.92 -23.19
C ALA A 32 -44.57 -38.95 -21.99
N SER A 33 -44.63 -37.66 -22.35
CA SER A 33 -45.43 -36.58 -21.74
C SER A 33 -46.20 -36.87 -20.44
N THR A 34 -45.86 -36.16 -19.37
CA THR A 34 -46.88 -35.48 -18.54
C THR A 34 -46.28 -34.22 -17.94
N ALA A 35 -46.83 -33.08 -18.35
CA ALA A 35 -46.54 -31.78 -17.79
C ALA A 35 -47.01 -31.70 -16.34
N SER A 36 -46.14 -31.25 -15.44
CA SER A 36 -46.55 -30.48 -14.27
C SER A 36 -45.55 -29.34 -14.06
N THR A 37 -46.13 -28.16 -14.03
CA THR A 37 -45.56 -26.82 -14.05
C THR A 37 -44.55 -26.59 -12.92
N PRO A 38 -43.40 -25.94 -13.16
CA PRO A 38 -42.60 -25.40 -12.07
C PRO A 38 -43.32 -24.16 -11.55
N GLU A 39 -43.86 -24.25 -10.34
CA GLU A 39 -44.39 -23.09 -9.63
C GLU A 39 -43.30 -22.02 -9.51
N SER A 40 -43.65 -20.85 -10.04
CA SER A 40 -42.87 -19.65 -10.03
C SER A 40 -42.64 -19.17 -8.59
N ARG A 41 -41.42 -19.32 -8.09
CA ARG A 41 -40.86 -18.32 -7.16
C ARG A 41 -40.07 -17.31 -7.98
N ALA A 42 -40.81 -16.53 -8.75
CA ALA A 42 -40.33 -15.38 -9.49
C ALA A 42 -40.67 -14.12 -8.68
N GLU A 43 -39.95 -13.90 -7.58
CA GLU A 43 -39.85 -12.58 -6.95
C GLU A 43 -38.42 -12.41 -6.42
N GLU A 44 -37.53 -11.97 -7.30
CA GLU A 44 -36.50 -10.99 -6.97
C GLU A 44 -36.00 -10.39 -8.28
N THR A 45 -36.44 -9.16 -8.55
CA THR A 45 -35.92 -8.29 -9.58
C THR A 45 -34.50 -7.86 -9.20
N GLY A 46 -33.52 -8.51 -9.82
CA GLY A 46 -32.10 -8.19 -9.73
C GLY A 46 -31.36 -9.28 -10.50
N GLU A 47 -30.54 -8.89 -11.48
CA GLU A 47 -29.84 -9.76 -12.44
C GLU A 47 -29.58 -11.19 -11.93
N ARG A 48 -30.09 -12.19 -12.67
CA ARG A 48 -29.70 -13.60 -12.46
C ARG A 48 -28.24 -13.77 -12.89
N ALA A 49 -27.31 -13.27 -12.10
CA ALA A 49 -25.90 -13.54 -12.28
C ALA A 49 -25.69 -15.05 -12.32
N SER A 50 -24.87 -15.52 -13.26
CA SER A 50 -24.59 -16.95 -13.39
C SER A 50 -24.01 -17.46 -12.06
N TYR A 51 -24.28 -18.73 -11.73
CA TYR A 51 -23.73 -19.36 -10.53
C TYR A 51 -22.20 -19.16 -10.41
N LEU A 52 -21.52 -19.19 -11.56
CA LEU A 52 -20.08 -18.93 -11.66
C LEU A 52 -19.71 -17.49 -11.29
N ASP A 53 -20.47 -16.50 -11.72
CA ASP A 53 -20.24 -15.09 -11.42
C ASP A 53 -20.42 -14.82 -9.94
N ARG A 54 -21.44 -15.44 -9.34
CA ARG A 54 -21.67 -15.38 -7.89
C ARG A 54 -20.49 -15.98 -7.11
N HIS A 55 -20.02 -17.16 -7.51
CA HIS A 55 -18.90 -17.81 -6.85
C HIS A 55 -17.60 -16.98 -6.95
N ARG A 56 -17.30 -16.46 -8.14
CA ARG A 56 -16.16 -15.55 -8.36
C ARG A 56 -16.30 -14.28 -7.52
N ALA A 57 -17.49 -13.70 -7.44
CA ALA A 57 -17.75 -12.51 -6.63
C ALA A 57 -17.50 -12.76 -5.15
N ILE A 58 -17.94 -13.91 -4.62
CA ILE A 58 -17.69 -14.30 -3.22
C ILE A 58 -16.19 -14.33 -2.91
N GLN A 59 -15.40 -14.98 -3.77
CA GLN A 59 -13.95 -15.09 -3.56
C GLN A 59 -13.25 -13.73 -3.65
N ARG A 60 -13.60 -12.90 -4.64
CA ARG A 60 -12.97 -11.60 -4.85
C ARG A 60 -13.34 -10.60 -3.76
N VAL A 61 -14.60 -10.57 -3.32
CA VAL A 61 -15.03 -9.68 -2.23
C VAL A 61 -14.34 -10.01 -0.93
N ALA A 62 -14.11 -11.29 -0.60
CA ALA A 62 -13.38 -11.66 0.62
C ALA A 62 -12.00 -10.99 0.68
N VAL A 63 -11.23 -11.06 -0.42
CA VAL A 63 -9.91 -10.41 -0.53
C VAL A 63 -10.04 -8.89 -0.50
N LEU A 64 -10.97 -8.31 -1.28
CA LEU A 64 -11.14 -6.87 -1.35
C LEU A 64 -11.57 -6.27 -0.01
N LYS A 65 -12.38 -6.99 0.76
CA LYS A 65 -12.86 -6.57 2.08
C LYS A 65 -11.70 -6.36 3.06
N GLU A 66 -10.78 -7.31 3.12
CA GLU A 66 -9.60 -7.27 4.01
C GLU A 66 -8.61 -6.18 3.60
N LEU A 67 -8.32 -6.05 2.30
CA LEU A 67 -7.40 -5.02 1.82
C LEU A 67 -7.97 -3.61 2.02
N THR A 68 -9.24 -3.43 1.68
CA THR A 68 -9.88 -2.10 1.73
C THR A 68 -10.03 -1.61 3.18
N ILE A 69 -10.30 -2.48 4.16
CA ILE A 69 -10.41 -2.04 5.55
C ILE A 69 -9.06 -1.58 6.11
N LEU A 70 -7.96 -2.28 5.78
CA LEU A 70 -6.62 -1.87 6.16
C LEU A 70 -6.25 -0.52 5.54
N ASP A 71 -6.62 -0.31 4.29
CA ASP A 71 -6.40 0.98 3.62
C ASP A 71 -7.24 2.11 4.21
N ILE A 72 -8.51 1.85 4.56
CA ILE A 72 -9.34 2.84 5.26
C ILE A 72 -8.72 3.24 6.60
N GLN A 73 -8.17 2.29 7.36
CA GLN A 73 -7.50 2.58 8.63
C GLN A 73 -6.24 3.44 8.43
N ARG A 74 -5.44 3.16 7.40
CA ARG A 74 -4.25 3.94 7.06
C ARG A 74 -4.61 5.34 6.56
N LEU A 75 -5.60 5.44 5.68
CA LEU A 75 -6.11 6.72 5.16
C LEU A 75 -6.71 7.59 6.26
N LYS A 76 -7.37 6.99 7.26
CA LYS A 76 -7.86 7.73 8.44
C LYS A 76 -6.75 8.54 9.11
N ILE A 77 -5.57 7.96 9.27
CA ILE A 77 -4.41 8.63 9.89
C ILE A 77 -3.89 9.74 8.98
N LEU A 78 -3.74 9.45 7.67
CA LEU A 78 -3.28 10.43 6.68
C LEU A 78 -4.17 11.67 6.61
N VAL A 79 -5.48 11.45 6.51
CA VAL A 79 -6.46 12.52 6.42
C VAL A 79 -6.49 13.33 7.71
N ALA A 80 -6.42 12.69 8.89
CA ALA A 80 -6.38 13.40 10.16
C ALA A 80 -5.09 14.24 10.37
N ASN A 81 -3.96 13.81 9.80
CA ASN A 81 -2.68 14.50 9.95
C ASN A 81 -2.47 15.62 8.93
N PHE A 82 -3.02 15.48 7.72
CA PHE A 82 -2.75 16.38 6.59
C PHE A 82 -4.03 16.99 6.01
N GLU A 83 -5.07 17.12 6.84
CA GLU A 83 -6.27 17.86 6.47
C GLU A 83 -5.89 19.28 6.04
N GLY A 84 -6.36 19.71 4.86
CA GLY A 84 -6.05 21.02 4.29
C GLY A 84 -4.79 21.11 3.42
N GLN A 85 -3.88 20.12 3.45
CA GLN A 85 -2.75 20.06 2.50
C GLN A 85 -3.14 19.38 1.19
N VAL A 86 -4.14 18.50 1.23
CA VAL A 86 -4.60 17.71 0.08
C VAL A 86 -6.08 17.98 -0.15
N GLY A 87 -6.38 18.93 -1.04
CA GLY A 87 -7.72 19.28 -1.57
C GLY A 87 -8.94 18.80 -0.74
N ASP A 88 -9.84 18.07 -1.41
CA ASP A 88 -11.05 17.50 -0.80
C ASP A 88 -10.80 16.09 -0.21
N ALA A 89 -9.68 15.88 0.49
CA ALA A 89 -9.32 14.57 1.04
C ALA A 89 -10.36 14.04 2.05
N GLN A 90 -10.94 14.92 2.87
CA GLN A 90 -11.95 14.55 3.87
C GLN A 90 -13.26 14.09 3.18
N ALA A 91 -13.73 14.83 2.18
CA ALA A 91 -14.94 14.45 1.43
C ALA A 91 -14.74 13.13 0.68
N SER A 92 -13.57 12.95 0.04
CA SER A 92 -13.19 11.70 -0.64
C SER A 92 -13.14 10.52 0.34
N PHE A 93 -12.64 10.74 1.56
CA PHE A 93 -12.59 9.72 2.60
C PHE A 93 -13.98 9.33 3.13
N GLU A 94 -14.88 10.30 3.32
CA GLU A 94 -16.28 10.01 3.67
C GLU A 94 -16.99 9.22 2.56
N GLU A 95 -16.74 9.54 1.29
CA GLU A 95 -17.27 8.79 0.14
C GLU A 95 -16.80 7.33 0.16
N ILE A 96 -15.50 7.09 0.42
CA ILE A 96 -14.92 5.75 0.54
C ILE A 96 -15.61 4.96 1.67
N LYS A 97 -15.81 5.57 2.85
CA LYS A 97 -16.50 4.92 3.97
C LYS A 97 -17.95 4.58 3.63
N ARG A 98 -18.65 5.47 2.92
CA ARG A 98 -20.02 5.25 2.46
C ARG A 98 -20.08 4.08 1.48
N LEU A 99 -19.24 4.07 0.46
CA LEU A 99 -19.17 2.99 -0.54
C LEU A 99 -18.82 1.65 0.10
N TYR A 100 -17.86 1.63 1.03
CA TYR A 100 -17.51 0.40 1.75
C TYR A 100 -18.68 -0.13 2.58
N ARG A 101 -19.39 0.74 3.30
CA ARG A 101 -20.60 0.36 4.06
C ARG A 101 -21.67 -0.21 3.14
N GLU A 102 -21.96 0.49 2.04
CA GLU A 102 -22.96 0.06 1.06
C GLU A 102 -22.58 -1.30 0.45
N ALA A 103 -21.30 -1.51 0.12
CA ALA A 103 -20.80 -2.80 -0.38
C ALA A 103 -21.01 -3.94 0.63
N GLN A 104 -20.79 -3.67 1.93
CA GLN A 104 -21.05 -4.63 3.00
C GLN A 104 -22.54 -4.91 3.18
N GLU A 105 -23.41 -3.90 3.06
CA GLU A 105 -24.85 -4.11 3.11
C GLU A 105 -25.34 -5.05 2.00
N GLN A 106 -24.85 -4.86 0.76
CA GLN A 106 -25.17 -5.77 -0.35
C GLN A 106 -24.63 -7.19 -0.13
N TRP A 107 -23.44 -7.31 0.48
CA TRP A 107 -22.87 -8.60 0.86
C TRP A 107 -23.79 -9.36 1.83
N TYR A 108 -24.24 -8.71 2.90
CA TYR A 108 -25.14 -9.32 3.89
C TYR A 108 -26.54 -9.61 3.32
N ARG A 109 -26.99 -8.83 2.33
CA ARG A 109 -28.22 -9.12 1.54
C ARG A 109 -28.03 -10.24 0.51
N ARG A 110 -26.86 -10.89 0.45
CA ARG A 110 -26.51 -11.95 -0.53
C ARG A 110 -26.50 -11.48 -1.99
N ARG A 111 -26.44 -10.18 -2.22
CA ARG A 111 -26.26 -9.56 -3.56
C ARG A 111 -24.77 -9.43 -3.85
N PHE A 112 -24.13 -10.57 -4.09
CA PHE A 112 -22.68 -10.68 -4.17
C PHE A 112 -22.05 -9.93 -5.35
N VAL A 113 -22.73 -9.88 -6.50
CA VAL A 113 -22.23 -9.18 -7.70
C VAL A 113 -22.28 -7.67 -7.50
N ASP A 114 -23.38 -7.14 -6.95
CA ASP A 114 -23.48 -5.73 -6.59
C ASP A 114 -22.44 -5.33 -5.54
N SER A 115 -22.24 -6.19 -4.53
CA SER A 115 -21.21 -6.01 -3.51
C SER A 115 -19.80 -5.95 -4.12
N LEU A 116 -19.49 -6.84 -5.08
CA LEU A 116 -18.22 -6.81 -5.80
C LEU A 116 -18.03 -5.49 -6.55
N ARG A 117 -19.04 -5.06 -7.32
CA ARG A 117 -18.98 -3.79 -8.07
C ARG A 117 -18.66 -2.61 -7.16
N LEU A 118 -19.37 -2.50 -6.02
CA LEU A 118 -19.14 -1.43 -5.04
C LEU A 118 -17.76 -1.54 -4.38
N HIS A 119 -17.25 -2.74 -4.11
CA HIS A 119 -15.90 -2.93 -3.59
C HIS A 119 -14.81 -2.52 -4.59
N GLU A 120 -14.98 -2.79 -5.89
CA GLU A 120 -14.06 -2.36 -6.94
C GLU A 120 -14.08 -0.83 -7.12
N GLU A 121 -15.26 -0.22 -7.06
CA GLU A 121 -15.43 1.23 -7.06
C GLU A 121 -14.74 1.87 -5.85
N CYS A 122 -14.99 1.33 -4.65
CA CYS A 122 -14.33 1.75 -3.42
C CYS A 122 -12.80 1.63 -3.54
N ARG A 123 -12.29 0.54 -4.12
CA ARG A 123 -10.84 0.34 -4.33
C ARG A 123 -10.25 1.41 -5.25
N THR A 124 -10.98 1.79 -6.28
CA THR A 124 -10.55 2.82 -7.24
C THR A 124 -10.45 4.18 -6.56
N LYS A 125 -11.45 4.54 -5.74
CA LYS A 125 -11.46 5.77 -4.93
C LYS A 125 -10.32 5.81 -3.91
N VAL A 126 -10.05 4.67 -3.25
CA VAL A 126 -8.90 4.52 -2.34
C VAL A 126 -7.58 4.79 -3.05
N GLN A 127 -7.37 4.22 -4.24
CA GLN A 127 -6.15 4.46 -5.01
C GLN A 127 -6.02 5.91 -5.48
N ALA A 128 -7.12 6.54 -5.89
CA ALA A 128 -7.12 7.95 -6.26
C ALA A 128 -6.72 8.85 -5.09
N LEU A 129 -7.25 8.60 -3.88
CA LEU A 129 -6.89 9.36 -2.69
C LEU A 129 -5.42 9.15 -2.29
N TYR A 130 -4.93 7.90 -2.32
CA TYR A 130 -3.50 7.63 -2.08
C TYR A 130 -2.59 8.33 -3.09
N LYS A 131 -3.00 8.41 -4.36
CA LYS A 131 -2.24 9.13 -5.39
C LYS A 131 -2.04 10.60 -5.01
N GLN A 132 -3.11 11.29 -4.59
CA GLN A 132 -3.03 12.68 -4.15
C GLN A 132 -2.02 12.87 -2.99
N PHE A 133 -2.08 11.99 -1.99
CA PHE A 133 -1.10 12.01 -0.90
C PHE A 133 0.31 11.73 -1.42
N THR A 134 0.47 10.80 -2.35
CA THR A 134 1.79 10.43 -2.88
C THR A 134 2.46 11.60 -3.58
N ASP A 135 1.70 12.39 -4.36
CA ASP A 135 2.21 13.58 -5.04
C ASP A 135 2.70 14.63 -4.03
N MET A 136 1.90 14.90 -2.99
CA MET A 136 2.31 15.77 -1.87
C MET A 136 3.57 15.26 -1.15
N PHE A 137 3.63 13.97 -0.82
CA PHE A 137 4.78 13.38 -0.15
C PHE A 137 6.04 13.43 -1.00
N LYS A 138 5.92 13.24 -2.31
CA LYS A 138 7.04 13.32 -3.25
C LYS A 138 7.66 14.72 -3.24
N GLU A 139 6.84 15.77 -3.32
CA GLU A 139 7.31 17.15 -3.28
C GLU A 139 7.98 17.49 -1.95
N GLN A 140 7.34 17.14 -0.82
CA GLN A 140 7.89 17.38 0.51
C GLN A 140 9.23 16.66 0.74
N VAL A 141 9.34 15.40 0.31
CA VAL A 141 10.59 14.63 0.43
C VAL A 141 11.68 15.23 -0.45
N ALA A 142 11.37 15.64 -1.68
CA ALA A 142 12.33 16.27 -2.56
C ALA A 142 12.91 17.56 -1.96
N GLN A 143 12.05 18.41 -1.39
CA GLN A 143 12.48 19.63 -0.70
C GLN A 143 13.37 19.31 0.51
N LEU A 144 12.93 18.42 1.39
CA LEU A 144 13.69 18.05 2.58
C LEU A 144 15.07 17.46 2.25
N LEU A 145 15.15 16.63 1.20
CA LEU A 145 16.42 16.05 0.76
C LEU A 145 17.37 17.12 0.18
N ALA A 146 16.83 18.10 -0.55
CA ALA A 146 17.62 19.23 -1.04
C ALA A 146 18.19 20.04 0.14
N ASP A 147 17.35 20.41 1.11
CA ASP A 147 17.75 21.16 2.29
C ASP A 147 18.80 20.40 3.12
N CYS A 148 18.60 19.08 3.33
CA CYS A 148 19.57 18.22 4.00
C CYS A 148 20.93 18.21 3.29
N SER A 149 20.91 18.10 1.96
CA SER A 149 22.13 18.01 1.16
C SER A 149 22.91 19.32 1.17
N GLU A 150 22.22 20.46 1.10
CA GLU A 150 22.84 21.78 1.17
C GLU A 150 23.47 22.01 2.54
N GLN A 151 22.76 21.73 3.63
CA GLN A 151 23.29 21.86 4.99
C GLN A 151 24.51 20.96 5.22
N LEU A 152 24.45 19.71 4.77
CA LEU A 152 25.57 18.78 4.92
C LEU A 152 26.80 19.26 4.16
N VAL A 153 26.63 19.75 2.92
CA VAL A 153 27.73 20.31 2.12
C VAL A 153 28.31 21.56 2.77
N ASN A 154 27.48 22.45 3.30
CA ASN A 154 27.95 23.66 3.99
C ASN A 154 28.80 23.32 5.23
N ILE A 155 28.41 22.30 5.99
CA ILE A 155 29.16 21.82 7.15
C ILE A 155 30.47 21.14 6.73
N GLU A 156 30.44 20.26 5.72
CA GLU A 156 31.63 19.60 5.16
C GLU A 156 32.64 20.61 4.59
N PHE A 157 32.15 21.64 3.90
CA PHE A 157 32.97 22.70 3.33
C PHE A 157 33.63 23.55 4.41
N SER A 158 32.85 23.99 5.41
CA SER A 158 33.36 24.77 6.55
C SER A 158 34.47 24.01 7.30
N GLN A 159 34.27 22.70 7.49
CA GLN A 159 35.28 21.84 8.12
C GLN A 159 36.55 21.67 7.27
N SER A 160 36.42 21.68 5.94
CA SER A 160 37.56 21.52 5.02
C SER A 160 38.45 22.76 4.96
N ILE A 161 37.87 23.96 5.14
CA ILE A 161 38.61 25.24 5.16
C ILE A 161 39.26 25.48 6.52
N GLU A 162 38.58 25.15 7.62
CA GLU A 162 39.08 25.33 8.98
C GLU A 162 39.27 23.98 9.70
N PRO A 163 40.26 23.17 9.29
CA PRO A 163 40.52 21.88 9.91
C PRO A 163 41.05 22.09 11.34
N GLY A 164 40.18 21.86 12.34
CA GLY A 164 40.59 21.91 13.75
C GLY A 164 39.47 22.15 14.76
N LEU A 165 38.28 22.58 14.32
CA LEU A 165 37.24 23.02 15.26
C LEU A 165 36.63 21.91 16.10
N GLU A 166 36.30 20.72 15.58
CA GLU A 166 35.72 19.66 16.42
C GLU A 166 35.97 18.22 15.92
N SER A 167 36.59 17.38 16.76
CA SER A 167 36.77 15.94 16.51
C SER A 167 35.46 15.16 16.33
N ASN A 168 34.34 15.70 16.86
CA ASN A 168 33.04 15.04 16.84
C ASN A 168 32.27 15.26 15.52
N LEU A 169 32.54 16.35 14.81
CA LEU A 169 31.82 16.74 13.61
C LEU A 169 32.00 15.72 12.46
N ASN A 170 33.21 15.17 12.32
CA ASN A 170 33.51 14.10 11.36
C ASN A 170 32.60 12.86 11.54
N ARG A 171 32.28 12.50 12.78
CA ARG A 171 31.40 11.35 13.06
C ARG A 171 29.95 11.71 12.70
N THR A 172 29.50 12.90 13.07
CA THR A 172 28.16 13.42 12.76
C THR A 172 27.92 13.47 11.25
N ILE A 173 28.85 14.04 10.49
CA ILE A 173 28.80 14.10 9.02
C ILE A 173 28.70 12.70 8.42
N ARG A 174 29.57 11.75 8.82
CA ARG A 174 29.54 10.38 8.30
C ARG A 174 28.22 9.68 8.61
N HIS A 175 27.68 9.86 9.82
CA HIS A 175 26.42 9.25 10.23
C HIS A 175 25.23 9.83 9.45
N ASN A 176 25.18 11.16 9.32
CA ASN A 176 24.12 11.85 8.58
C ASN A 176 24.21 11.62 7.06
N SER A 177 25.41 11.52 6.49
CA SER A 177 25.61 11.10 5.10
C SER A 177 25.03 9.71 4.84
N LEU A 178 25.17 8.76 5.79
CA LEU A 178 24.55 7.44 5.67
C LEU A 178 23.02 7.52 5.74
N LYS A 179 22.45 8.27 6.69
CA LYS A 179 20.99 8.48 6.79
C LYS A 179 20.43 9.11 5.52
N LEU A 180 21.12 10.12 4.97
CA LEU A 180 20.73 10.79 3.75
C LEU A 180 20.73 9.82 2.54
N LYS A 181 21.75 8.95 2.43
CA LYS A 181 21.76 7.88 1.41
C LYS A 181 20.58 6.93 1.55
N ILE A 182 20.22 6.54 2.78
CA ILE A 182 19.05 5.69 3.05
C ILE A 182 17.77 6.43 2.60
N ALA A 183 17.65 7.72 2.91
CA ALA A 183 16.49 8.52 2.51
C ALA A 183 16.33 8.62 0.99
N TYR A 184 17.43 8.84 0.24
CA TYR A 184 17.42 8.79 -1.23
C TYR A 184 17.04 7.40 -1.75
N GLN A 185 17.55 6.33 -1.15
CA GLN A 185 17.20 4.96 -1.55
C GLN A 185 15.71 4.66 -1.33
N GLN A 186 15.14 5.08 -0.18
CA GLN A 186 13.71 4.93 0.08
C GLN A 186 12.87 5.71 -0.93
N THR A 187 13.32 6.91 -1.31
CA THR A 187 12.68 7.73 -2.35
C THR A 187 12.69 7.01 -3.70
N ALA A 188 13.81 6.43 -4.10
CA ALA A 188 13.91 5.65 -5.34
C ALA A 188 13.01 4.41 -5.34
N ILE A 189 12.86 3.72 -4.20
CA ILE A 189 11.92 2.61 -4.05
C ILE A 189 10.47 3.11 -4.17
N ALA A 190 10.14 4.25 -3.57
CA ALA A 190 8.81 4.84 -3.67
C ALA A 190 8.45 5.18 -5.13
N GLU A 191 9.40 5.73 -5.88
CA GLU A 191 9.22 6.01 -7.31
C GLU A 191 9.03 4.74 -8.15
N ASP A 192 9.70 3.65 -7.79
CA ASP A 192 9.47 2.35 -8.43
C ASP A 192 8.06 1.81 -8.15
N MET A 193 7.58 1.95 -6.91
CA MET A 193 6.20 1.58 -6.54
C MET A 193 5.17 2.42 -7.30
N LEU A 194 5.45 3.70 -7.54
CA LEU A 194 4.62 4.58 -8.36
C LEU A 194 4.52 4.09 -9.81
N ARG A 195 5.62 3.61 -10.42
CA ARG A 195 5.60 3.03 -11.77
C ARG A 195 4.67 1.82 -11.87
N HIS A 196 4.46 1.11 -10.76
CA HIS A 196 3.58 -0.05 -10.66
C HIS A 196 2.17 0.29 -10.13
N ASN A 197 1.79 1.57 -10.03
CA ASN A 197 0.51 2.04 -9.46
C ASN A 197 0.26 1.57 -8.01
N ARG A 198 1.33 1.29 -7.24
CA ARG A 198 1.26 0.87 -5.83
C ARG A 198 1.38 2.09 -4.92
N HIS A 199 0.39 2.97 -4.97
CA HIS A 199 0.43 4.26 -4.27
C HIS A 199 0.50 4.11 -2.73
N SER A 200 -0.19 3.11 -2.16
CA SER A 200 -0.13 2.83 -0.71
C SER A 200 1.28 2.50 -0.23
N ASP A 201 2.03 1.76 -1.03
CA ASP A 201 3.38 1.31 -0.69
C ASP A 201 4.39 2.44 -0.92
N ALA A 202 4.19 3.24 -1.98
CA ALA A 202 4.95 4.45 -2.22
C ALA A 202 4.87 5.43 -1.02
N VAL A 203 3.67 5.67 -0.48
CA VAL A 203 3.49 6.51 0.72
C VAL A 203 4.29 5.97 1.91
N THR A 204 4.36 4.66 2.10
CA THR A 204 5.13 4.05 3.19
C THR A 204 6.62 4.33 3.05
N HIS A 205 7.16 4.20 1.83
CA HIS A 205 8.57 4.50 1.56
C HIS A 205 8.87 6.00 1.65
N TYR A 206 7.96 6.88 1.20
CA TYR A 206 8.11 8.32 1.38
C TYR A 206 8.08 8.73 2.85
N ARG A 207 7.24 8.12 3.70
CA ARG A 207 7.24 8.34 5.16
C ARG A 207 8.59 8.01 5.78
N LEU A 208 9.19 6.88 5.39
CA LEU A 208 10.52 6.49 5.86
C LEU A 208 11.59 7.47 5.38
N ALA A 209 11.57 7.87 4.10
CA ALA A 209 12.50 8.86 3.56
C ALA A 209 12.43 10.18 4.34
N LYS A 210 11.20 10.67 4.60
CA LYS A 210 10.97 11.87 5.40
C LYS A 210 11.48 11.77 6.82
N MET A 211 11.22 10.66 7.50
CA MET A 211 11.72 10.42 8.85
C MET A 211 13.25 10.54 8.91
N TYR A 212 13.96 9.89 7.98
CA TYR A 212 15.42 9.98 7.92
C TYR A 212 15.91 11.39 7.54
N ALA A 213 15.22 12.09 6.65
CA ALA A 213 15.57 13.47 6.29
C ALA A 213 15.41 14.42 7.48
N ILE A 214 14.30 14.34 8.22
CA ILE A 214 14.05 15.14 9.43
C ILE A 214 15.11 14.84 10.50
N ASP A 215 15.45 13.56 10.70
CA ASP A 215 16.52 13.17 11.62
C ASP A 215 17.88 13.76 11.21
N VAL A 216 18.18 13.84 9.91
CA VAL A 216 19.40 14.48 9.41
C VAL A 216 19.39 15.98 9.70
N LEU A 217 18.30 16.70 9.39
CA LEU A 217 18.19 18.14 9.67
C LEU A 217 18.39 18.43 11.16
N ARG A 218 17.74 17.66 12.03
CA ARG A 218 17.89 17.81 13.48
C ARG A 218 19.33 17.53 13.94
N ASP A 219 19.94 16.46 13.46
CA ASP A 219 21.26 16.04 13.91
C ASP A 219 22.40 16.92 13.36
N LEU A 220 22.16 17.68 12.28
CA LEU A 220 23.11 18.66 11.72
C LEU A 220 23.05 20.01 12.42
N GLU A 221 21.93 20.34 13.07
CA GLU A 221 21.80 21.56 13.86
C GLU A 221 22.56 21.44 15.18
N GLN A 222 23.31 22.47 15.56
CA GLN A 222 24.14 22.47 16.78
C GLN A 222 23.43 23.12 17.95
N ASP A 223 22.48 24.04 17.68
CA ASP A 223 21.70 24.70 18.71
C ASP A 223 20.54 23.81 19.20
N PRO A 224 20.51 23.40 20.48
CA PRO A 224 19.45 22.57 21.02
C PRO A 224 18.06 23.23 20.95
N ALA A 225 17.97 24.57 20.97
CA ALA A 225 16.69 25.26 20.81
C ALA A 225 16.13 25.05 19.40
N ARG A 226 16.98 25.20 18.38
CA ARG A 226 16.59 24.96 16.98
C ARG A 226 16.30 23.48 16.69
N GLN A 227 17.02 22.55 17.32
CA GLN A 227 16.68 21.13 17.23
C GLN A 227 15.24 20.85 17.70
N GLN A 228 14.83 21.50 18.80
CA GLN A 228 13.47 21.37 19.32
C GLN A 228 12.44 22.08 18.44
N GLU A 229 12.79 23.22 17.83
CA GLU A 229 11.96 23.89 16.82
C GLU A 229 11.71 22.99 15.61
N ILE A 230 12.75 22.34 15.07
CA ILE A 230 12.64 21.36 13.98
C ILE A 230 11.73 20.20 14.39
N GLU A 231 11.91 19.63 15.58
CA GLU A 231 11.05 18.53 16.05
C GLU A 231 9.58 18.96 16.17
N ASN A 232 9.32 20.19 16.60
CA ASN A 232 7.97 20.75 16.71
C ASN A 232 7.36 21.03 15.33
N GLU A 233 8.13 21.61 14.40
CA GLU A 233 7.73 21.88 13.03
C GLU A 233 7.31 20.58 12.32
N TYR A 234 8.15 19.55 12.42
CA TYR A 234 7.92 18.27 11.76
C TYR A 234 7.17 17.24 12.61
N ARG A 235 6.62 17.64 13.77
CA ARG A 235 5.94 16.73 14.73
C ARG A 235 4.87 15.89 14.07
N VAL A 236 4.03 16.50 13.23
CA VAL A 236 2.95 15.81 12.52
C VAL A 236 3.51 14.73 11.58
N HIS A 237 4.60 15.03 10.88
CA HIS A 237 5.26 14.09 9.98
C HIS A 237 5.94 12.93 10.73
N LEU A 238 6.53 13.19 11.90
CA LEU A 238 7.13 12.17 12.76
C LEU A 238 6.06 11.24 13.37
N LEU A 239 4.92 11.78 13.80
CA LEU A 239 3.79 10.99 14.30
C LEU A 239 3.18 10.14 13.19
N ASP A 240 3.01 10.70 12.00
CA ASP A 240 2.48 10.00 10.84
C ASP A 240 3.36 8.81 10.42
N ALA A 241 4.69 8.96 10.44
CA ALA A 241 5.63 7.87 10.15
C ALA A 241 5.50 6.70 11.15
N ARG A 242 5.04 6.98 12.38
CA ARG A 242 4.76 5.98 13.43
C ARG A 242 3.32 5.44 13.38
N GLY A 243 2.49 5.92 12.45
CA GLY A 243 1.08 5.55 12.34
C GLY A 243 0.19 6.16 13.43
N MET A 244 0.61 7.31 13.99
CA MET A 244 -0.12 8.03 15.02
C MET A 244 -0.75 9.31 14.47
N THR A 245 -1.84 9.76 15.09
CA THR A 245 -2.48 11.04 14.76
C THR A 245 -1.90 12.18 15.60
N ALA A 246 -1.70 13.34 14.99
CA ALA A 246 -1.24 14.55 15.68
C ALA A 246 -2.32 15.19 16.56
N ALA A 247 -3.59 14.96 16.21
CA ALA A 247 -4.71 15.13 17.13
C ALA A 247 -4.58 14.05 18.22
N ALA A 248 -4.38 14.50 19.46
CA ALA A 248 -4.46 13.62 20.62
C ALA A 248 -5.78 12.82 20.57
N PRO A 249 -5.81 11.56 21.04
CA PRO A 249 -7.09 10.89 21.21
C PRO A 249 -7.95 11.77 22.12
N ALA A 250 -9.06 12.26 21.59
CA ALA A 250 -10.13 12.83 22.41
C ALA A 250 -10.62 11.70 23.33
N GLY A 251 -10.03 11.58 24.52
CA GLY A 251 -10.38 10.55 25.50
C GLY A 251 -9.18 9.86 26.15
N SER A 252 -8.40 10.59 26.94
CA SER A 252 -7.74 10.02 28.13
C SER A 252 -7.78 11.03 29.27
N SER A 253 -9.00 11.40 29.64
CA SER A 253 -9.33 11.99 30.94
C SER A 253 -10.52 11.19 31.47
N GLY A 254 -10.21 10.25 32.36
CA GLY A 254 -11.16 9.32 33.00
C GLY A 254 -10.39 8.28 33.78
#